data_AF-A0A093FKW8-F1
#
_entry.id   AF-A0A093FKW8-F1
#
_cell.length_a   1.000
_cell.length_b   1.000
_cell.length_c   1.000
_cell.angle_alpha   90.00
_cell.angle_beta   90.00
_cell.angle_gamma   90.00
#
_symmetry.space_group_name_H-M   'P 1'
#
loop_
_entity.id
_entity.type
_entity.pdbx_description
1 polymer ?
#
loop_
_entity_poly.entity_id
_entity_poly.type
_entity_poly.pdbx_seq_one_letter_code
_entity_poly.pdbx_strand_id
1 'polypeptide(L)'
;MYLSYLLVFFFSFHSGLSTTCPRRCSCDPAQSVQCYRATEIPREIPFTTRRLYISHSKIKQLQITDFRRMSALEELVLSCSGTESIENNTFKALSTLKSLELYKNQLKQIPTFLPSGLEILKLADNSINTLHASDFEGLMKLRVLDIRNNLIATLPPSAFSSLCNLQSLILDGNNMESVSAPLKLPRLKYLSMADNKLNSFPTSFFASFQNLQFLGLSGNFLTKVPLDLPKSLLSLKLEKNQLKTVRLQDMKHLENLSEFFLSENQLTSIDGAQLPPNLTTLELSKNQLHTMPLRLPGRLQKLDCSNNLIQRVTAQDFQGLQDLKHLFLDNNAVSMFEAGALQQCAQLSNLALEQNLLISIPLRQVNLRTTDTLARLDLKGNDIEDVGEQELKDLKQLQVLNLRNNKISALDRKVLEYLPRLRHLYLDGNPWNCTCDLLRTRRALVAKGTDVRGGQCVTPAESRGESWMSSKKILQQCEDNLSSMERGKEDRKQMKPNEASSVGVNTDDDYYDYELD
;
A
#
# COMPACT_ATOMS: atom_id res chain seq x y z
N MET A 1 14.31 -53.83 -44.68
CA MET A 1 15.69 -54.30 -44.46
C MET A 1 16.64 -53.16 -44.81
N TYR A 2 17.06 -52.35 -43.83
CA TYR A 2 18.04 -51.29 -44.07
C TYR A 2 19.06 -51.25 -42.93
N LEU A 3 20.30 -51.02 -43.36
CA LEU A 3 21.56 -51.03 -42.63
C LEU A 3 21.54 -50.28 -41.29
N SER A 4 22.12 -50.89 -40.26
CA SER A 4 22.50 -50.23 -39.00
C SER A 4 24.01 -49.95 -39.00
N TYR A 5 24.37 -48.66 -39.08
CA TYR A 5 25.70 -48.14 -38.81
C TYR A 5 25.94 -48.03 -37.29
N LEU A 6 27.14 -48.43 -36.86
CA LEU A 6 27.69 -48.13 -35.54
C LEU A 6 27.72 -46.62 -35.27
N LEU A 7 27.32 -46.22 -34.05
CA LEU A 7 27.75 -44.96 -33.47
C LEU A 7 28.03 -45.14 -31.98
N VAL A 8 29.26 -44.78 -31.65
CA VAL A 8 29.98 -44.90 -30.38
C VAL A 8 29.29 -44.06 -29.30
N PHE A 9 28.95 -44.68 -28.17
CA PHE A 9 28.74 -43.94 -26.92
C PHE A 9 30.03 -43.98 -26.12
N PHE A 10 30.71 -42.82 -26.09
CA PHE A 10 31.86 -42.56 -25.26
C PHE A 10 31.50 -42.76 -23.78
N PHE A 11 32.21 -43.69 -23.13
CA PHE A 11 32.41 -43.68 -21.69
C PHE A 11 33.19 -42.41 -21.32
N SER A 12 32.51 -41.43 -20.75
CA SER A 12 33.17 -40.39 -19.97
C SER A 12 33.24 -40.86 -18.52
N PHE A 13 34.27 -41.65 -18.21
CA PHE A 13 34.77 -41.76 -16.84
C PHE A 13 35.24 -40.36 -16.41
N HIS A 14 34.49 -39.70 -15.54
CA HIS A 14 35.00 -38.64 -14.67
C HIS A 14 35.04 -39.20 -13.24
N SER A 15 36.18 -39.81 -12.93
CA SER A 15 36.60 -40.11 -11.57
C SER A 15 37.12 -38.83 -10.89
N GLY A 16 36.49 -38.40 -9.79
CA GLY A 16 37.08 -37.40 -8.89
C GLY A 16 36.10 -36.65 -7.99
N LEU A 17 35.96 -37.13 -6.75
CA LEU A 17 35.20 -36.59 -5.60
C LEU A 17 33.67 -36.56 -5.71
N SER A 18 33.04 -37.65 -5.26
CA SER A 18 31.65 -37.63 -4.83
C SER A 18 31.53 -36.80 -3.54
N THR A 19 31.21 -35.51 -3.66
CA THR A 19 30.69 -34.72 -2.54
C THR A 19 29.23 -35.11 -2.37
N THR A 20 28.98 -36.18 -1.60
CA THR A 20 27.62 -36.67 -1.35
C THR A 20 26.81 -35.59 -0.63
N CYS A 21 25.78 -35.07 -1.30
CA CYS A 21 24.81 -34.18 -0.68
C CYS A 21 24.11 -34.89 0.49
N PRO A 22 23.91 -34.24 1.66
CA PRO A 22 23.28 -34.90 2.80
C PRO A 22 21.84 -35.36 2.52
N ARG A 23 21.39 -36.44 3.17
CA ARG A 23 20.09 -37.12 2.93
C ARG A 23 18.82 -36.28 3.18
N ARG A 24 18.94 -35.04 3.68
CA ARG A 24 17.83 -34.08 3.90
C ARG A 24 18.13 -32.70 3.33
N CYS A 25 19.07 -32.65 2.40
CA CYS A 25 19.48 -31.43 1.75
C CYS A 25 19.42 -31.58 0.23
N SER A 26 19.25 -30.44 -0.43
CA SER A 26 19.43 -30.28 -1.87
C SER A 26 20.72 -29.50 -2.09
N CYS A 27 21.58 -29.98 -2.99
CA CYS A 27 22.85 -29.34 -3.32
C CYS A 27 22.86 -28.98 -4.81
N ASP A 28 23.13 -27.71 -5.09
CA ASP A 28 23.15 -27.13 -6.44
C ASP A 28 24.62 -27.01 -6.93
N PRO A 29 24.90 -27.27 -8.22
CA PRO A 29 26.15 -26.88 -8.89
C PRO A 29 26.70 -25.50 -8.53
N ALA A 30 25.84 -24.51 -8.24
CA ALA A 30 26.22 -23.17 -7.82
C ALA A 30 26.69 -23.06 -6.35
N GLN A 31 27.20 -24.15 -5.79
CA GLN A 31 27.75 -24.26 -4.42
C GLN A 31 26.75 -23.80 -3.35
N SER A 32 25.46 -24.07 -3.59
CA SER A 32 24.37 -23.76 -2.68
C SER A 32 23.82 -25.05 -2.09
N VAL A 33 23.58 -25.05 -0.78
CA VAL A 33 23.02 -26.19 -0.06
C VAL A 33 21.79 -25.73 0.71
N GLN A 34 20.68 -26.43 0.52
CA GLN A 34 19.41 -26.16 1.19
C GLN A 34 18.99 -27.38 2.00
N CYS A 35 18.84 -27.24 3.31
CA CYS A 35 18.45 -28.32 4.20
C CYS A 35 17.11 -28.01 4.88
N TYR A 36 16.26 -29.03 4.96
CA TYR A 36 14.94 -28.94 5.57
C TYR A 36 14.75 -30.06 6.60
N ARG A 37 14.07 -29.77 7.71
CA ARG A 37 13.75 -30.77 8.75
C ARG A 37 14.99 -31.49 9.29
N ALA A 38 16.11 -30.79 9.39
CA ALA A 38 17.32 -31.29 10.01
C ALA A 38 17.21 -31.19 11.55
N THR A 39 17.87 -32.08 12.27
CA THR A 39 17.97 -32.03 13.75
C THR A 39 19.30 -31.45 14.22
N GLU A 40 20.31 -31.49 13.35
CA GLU A 40 21.66 -30.96 13.53
C GLU A 40 22.17 -30.46 12.17
N ILE A 41 23.26 -29.70 12.18
CA ILE A 41 23.95 -29.29 10.94
C ILE A 41 24.62 -30.53 10.32
N PRO A 42 24.24 -30.96 9.09
CA PRO A 42 24.79 -32.18 8.51
C PRO A 42 26.30 -32.10 8.26
N ARG A 43 27.04 -33.10 8.74
CA ARG A 43 28.51 -33.15 8.64
C ARG A 43 29.01 -33.38 7.22
N GLU A 44 28.16 -33.90 6.35
CA GLU A 44 28.44 -34.21 4.95
C GLU A 44 28.28 -32.99 4.02
N ILE A 45 27.93 -31.81 4.54
CA ILE A 45 27.86 -30.58 3.73
C ILE A 45 29.23 -30.35 3.05
N PRO A 46 29.28 -30.16 1.72
CA PRO A 46 30.53 -29.93 1.01
C PRO A 46 31.27 -28.70 1.55
N PHE A 47 32.58 -28.82 1.80
CA PHE A 47 33.42 -27.71 2.30
C PHE A 47 33.56 -26.55 1.30
N THR A 48 33.21 -26.78 0.03
CA THR A 48 33.15 -25.78 -1.05
C THR A 48 31.85 -24.99 -1.08
N THR A 49 30.91 -25.26 -0.17
CA THR A 49 29.62 -24.56 -0.09
C THR A 49 29.82 -23.07 0.18
N ARG A 50 29.20 -22.22 -0.65
CA ARG A 50 29.20 -20.75 -0.51
C ARG A 50 27.91 -20.23 0.10
N ARG A 51 26.79 -20.91 -0.14
CA ARG A 51 25.47 -20.50 0.36
C ARG A 51 24.82 -21.67 1.07
N LEU A 52 24.48 -21.49 2.34
CA LEU A 52 23.86 -22.53 3.15
C LEU A 52 22.54 -22.00 3.71
N TYR A 53 21.45 -22.67 3.32
CA TYR A 53 20.10 -22.38 3.79
C TYR A 53 19.60 -23.55 4.62
N ILE A 54 19.22 -23.28 5.86
CA ILE A 54 18.67 -24.27 6.76
C ILE A 54 17.37 -23.70 7.31
N SER A 55 16.27 -24.39 7.03
CA SER A 55 14.96 -23.93 7.48
C SER A 55 14.11 -25.07 8.02
N HIS A 56 13.11 -24.72 8.83
CA HIS A 56 12.14 -25.67 9.40
C HIS A 56 12.82 -26.88 10.07
N SER A 57 13.90 -26.62 10.79
CA SER A 57 14.73 -27.62 11.45
C SER A 57 14.49 -27.58 12.97
N LYS A 58 15.11 -28.49 13.72
CA LYS A 58 15.00 -28.57 15.19
C LYS A 58 16.37 -28.43 15.84
N ILE A 59 17.13 -27.43 15.39
CA ILE A 59 18.50 -27.19 15.82
C ILE A 59 18.43 -26.21 16.99
N LYS A 60 18.51 -26.74 18.21
CA LYS A 60 18.41 -25.93 19.44
C LYS A 60 19.67 -25.12 19.74
N GLN A 61 20.83 -25.64 19.35
CA GLN A 61 22.11 -25.04 19.64
C GLN A 61 23.03 -25.14 18.42
N LEU A 62 23.77 -24.07 18.15
CA LEU A 62 24.88 -24.09 17.22
C LEU A 62 26.21 -24.16 17.97
N GLN A 63 27.13 -24.94 17.42
CA GLN A 63 28.46 -25.18 17.97
C GLN A 63 29.55 -24.78 16.97
N ILE A 64 30.75 -24.51 17.48
CA ILE A 64 31.88 -24.13 16.63
C ILE A 64 32.25 -25.24 15.63
N THR A 65 31.98 -26.51 15.99
CA THR A 65 32.29 -27.65 15.14
C THR A 65 31.38 -27.77 13.91
N ASP A 66 30.19 -27.17 13.95
CA ASP A 66 29.20 -27.22 12.87
C ASP A 66 29.72 -26.55 11.59
N PHE A 67 30.46 -25.45 11.74
CA PHE A 67 30.91 -24.61 10.62
C PHE A 67 32.43 -24.64 10.39
N ARG A 68 33.17 -25.40 11.19
CA ARG A 68 34.65 -25.40 11.20
C ARG A 68 35.28 -25.66 9.83
N ARG A 69 34.61 -26.43 8.96
CA ARG A 69 35.10 -26.80 7.62
C ARG A 69 34.54 -25.94 6.48
N MET A 70 33.64 -25.00 6.78
CA MET A 70 32.91 -24.20 5.78
C MET A 70 33.59 -22.85 5.53
N SER A 71 34.91 -22.83 5.32
CA SER A 71 35.68 -21.58 5.20
C SER A 71 35.41 -20.79 3.91
N ALA A 72 34.66 -21.35 2.96
CA ALA A 72 34.25 -20.69 1.72
C ALA A 72 32.84 -20.07 1.81
N LEU A 73 32.18 -20.16 2.98
CA LEU A 73 30.80 -19.72 3.13
C LEU A 73 30.70 -18.19 3.04
N GLU A 74 29.85 -17.71 2.14
CA GLU A 74 29.59 -16.29 1.89
C GLU A 74 28.22 -15.87 2.47
N GLU A 75 27.26 -16.80 2.50
CA GLU A 75 25.89 -16.58 3.00
C GLU A 75 25.42 -17.76 3.84
N LEU A 76 24.94 -17.46 5.05
CA LEU A 76 24.32 -18.42 5.95
C LEU A 76 22.94 -17.92 6.35
N VAL A 77 21.92 -18.71 6.02
CA VAL A 77 20.54 -18.49 6.45
C VAL A 77 20.11 -19.66 7.31
N LEU A 78 19.78 -19.39 8.57
CA LEU A 78 19.20 -20.35 9.50
C LEU A 78 17.90 -19.78 10.06
N SER A 79 16.77 -20.32 9.61
CA SER A 79 15.45 -19.82 10.02
C SER A 79 14.50 -20.89 10.49
N CYS A 80 13.51 -20.50 11.29
CA CYS A 80 12.45 -21.40 11.78
C CYS A 80 13.02 -22.70 12.39
N SER A 81 14.17 -22.61 13.06
CA SER A 81 14.93 -23.78 13.51
C SER A 81 14.84 -24.02 15.02
N GLY A 82 14.26 -23.06 15.75
CA GLY A 82 14.14 -23.11 17.20
C GLY A 82 15.48 -22.95 17.92
N THR A 83 16.44 -22.26 17.31
CA THR A 83 17.79 -22.08 17.89
C THR A 83 17.70 -21.19 19.12
N GLU A 84 18.05 -21.74 20.29
CA GLU A 84 18.00 -21.07 21.59
C GLU A 84 19.36 -20.47 21.96
N SER A 85 20.46 -21.12 21.58
CA SER A 85 21.82 -20.70 21.93
C SER A 85 22.86 -20.93 20.82
N ILE A 86 23.91 -20.12 20.82
CA ILE A 86 25.04 -20.21 19.88
C ILE A 86 26.31 -20.19 20.71
N GLU A 87 27.17 -21.19 20.55
CA GLU A 87 28.46 -21.27 21.23
C GLU A 87 29.35 -20.07 20.85
N ASN A 88 30.14 -19.58 21.80
CA ASN A 88 31.04 -18.44 21.55
C ASN A 88 32.02 -18.76 20.41
N ASN A 89 32.27 -17.78 19.55
CA ASN A 89 33.14 -17.89 18.37
C ASN A 89 32.65 -18.86 17.27
N THR A 90 31.40 -19.33 17.31
CA THR A 90 30.84 -20.25 16.30
C THR A 90 31.09 -19.76 14.87
N PHE A 91 30.90 -18.47 14.61
CA PHE A 91 31.05 -17.89 13.28
C PHE A 91 32.43 -17.30 13.00
N LYS A 92 33.32 -17.21 14.00
CA LYS A 92 34.59 -16.48 13.90
C LYS A 92 35.51 -17.00 12.79
N ALA A 93 35.44 -18.31 12.51
CA ALA A 93 36.24 -18.95 11.46
C ALA A 93 35.74 -18.66 10.03
N LEU A 94 34.53 -18.10 9.87
CA LEU A 94 33.89 -17.85 8.59
C LEU A 94 34.34 -16.49 8.01
N SER A 95 35.61 -16.38 7.67
CA SER A 95 36.22 -15.10 7.23
C SER A 95 35.68 -14.56 5.90
N THR A 96 35.08 -15.42 5.07
CA THR A 96 34.43 -15.05 3.80
C THR A 96 32.96 -14.65 3.93
N LEU A 97 32.38 -14.81 5.13
CA LEU A 97 30.96 -14.61 5.35
C LEU A 97 30.58 -13.13 5.20
N LYS A 98 29.65 -12.85 4.30
CA LYS A 98 29.11 -11.51 4.02
C LYS A 98 27.69 -11.34 4.53
N SER A 99 26.89 -12.40 4.53
CA SER A 99 25.50 -12.37 5.00
C SER A 99 25.25 -13.46 6.05
N LEU A 100 24.73 -13.05 7.20
CA LEU A 100 24.30 -13.93 8.28
C LEU A 100 22.86 -13.60 8.65
N GLU A 101 21.96 -14.54 8.40
CA GLU A 101 20.54 -14.39 8.67
C GLU A 101 20.06 -15.49 9.62
N LEU A 102 19.70 -15.12 10.84
CA LEU A 102 19.25 -16.02 11.91
C LEU A 102 17.81 -15.71 12.33
N TYR A 103 16.96 -15.33 11.38
CA TYR A 103 15.59 -14.88 11.67
C TYR A 103 14.66 -16.02 12.13
N LYS A 104 13.62 -15.70 12.91
CA LYS A 104 12.63 -16.67 13.41
C LYS A 104 13.27 -17.82 14.19
N ASN A 105 14.13 -17.48 15.15
CA ASN A 105 14.70 -18.39 16.14
C ASN A 105 14.31 -17.95 17.55
N GLN A 106 15.00 -18.43 18.59
CA GLN A 106 14.72 -18.13 19.99
C GLN A 106 15.96 -17.53 20.69
N LEU A 107 16.79 -16.82 19.93
CA LEU A 107 18.03 -16.23 20.45
C LEU A 107 17.69 -15.13 21.46
N LYS A 108 18.34 -15.19 22.62
CA LYS A 108 18.17 -14.18 23.69
C LYS A 108 19.21 -13.07 23.66
N GLN A 109 20.29 -13.27 22.90
CA GLN A 109 21.43 -12.36 22.79
C GLN A 109 21.98 -12.41 21.37
N ILE A 110 22.74 -11.39 21.01
CA ILE A 110 23.47 -11.35 19.74
C ILE A 110 24.64 -12.34 19.80
N PRO A 111 24.92 -13.11 18.72
CA PRO A 111 26.06 -14.01 18.70
C PRO A 111 27.38 -13.26 18.90
N THR A 112 28.25 -13.77 19.76
CA THR A 112 29.54 -13.14 20.05
C THR A 112 30.57 -13.41 18.94
N PHE A 113 31.48 -12.46 18.72
CA PHE A 113 32.60 -12.57 17.78
C PHE A 113 32.18 -12.83 16.32
N LEU A 114 31.27 -12.00 15.81
CA LEU A 114 30.85 -12.02 14.42
C LEU A 114 32.02 -11.69 13.44
N PRO A 115 32.04 -12.26 12.22
CA PRO A 115 33.08 -11.97 11.23
C PRO A 115 33.12 -10.48 10.84
N SER A 116 34.32 -9.87 10.83
CA SER A 116 34.51 -8.46 10.43
C SER A 116 34.20 -8.19 8.94
N GLY A 117 34.12 -9.25 8.13
CA GLY A 117 33.72 -9.21 6.72
C GLY A 117 32.23 -9.00 6.47
N LEU A 118 31.40 -9.08 7.53
CA LEU A 118 29.95 -9.12 7.41
C LEU A 118 29.37 -7.79 6.89
N GLU A 119 28.49 -7.89 5.89
CA GLU A 119 27.78 -6.79 5.25
C GLU A 119 26.29 -6.76 5.63
N ILE A 120 25.70 -7.93 5.90
CA ILE A 120 24.28 -8.10 6.24
C ILE A 120 24.16 -8.97 7.49
N LEU A 121 23.48 -8.44 8.50
CA LEU A 121 23.11 -9.17 9.71
C LEU A 121 21.61 -9.05 9.94
N LYS A 122 20.90 -10.18 9.91
CA LYS A 122 19.46 -10.25 10.19
C LYS A 122 19.20 -11.19 11.36
N LEU A 123 18.57 -10.65 12.39
CA LEU A 123 18.24 -11.31 13.65
C LEU A 123 16.75 -11.11 14.00
N ALA A 124 15.93 -10.79 12.98
CA ALA A 124 14.50 -10.57 13.12
C ALA A 124 13.76 -11.74 13.79
N ASP A 125 12.68 -11.46 14.51
CA ASP A 125 11.81 -12.47 15.12
C ASP A 125 12.59 -13.43 16.04
N ASN A 126 13.29 -12.86 17.03
CA ASN A 126 14.01 -13.59 18.08
C ASN A 126 13.50 -13.12 19.45
N SER A 127 14.28 -13.35 20.52
CA SER A 127 13.96 -12.91 21.88
C SER A 127 15.10 -12.09 22.49
N ILE A 128 15.83 -11.34 21.66
CA ILE A 128 16.96 -10.51 22.08
C ILE A 128 16.43 -9.35 22.92
N ASN A 129 16.90 -9.21 24.17
CA ASN A 129 16.38 -8.22 25.10
C ASN A 129 17.39 -7.11 25.47
N THR A 130 18.69 -7.37 25.34
CA THR A 130 19.76 -6.43 25.66
C THR A 130 20.75 -6.32 24.51
N LEU A 131 21.23 -5.10 24.28
CA LEU A 131 22.37 -4.81 23.41
C LEU A 131 23.57 -4.43 24.28
N HIS A 132 24.73 -4.99 23.97
CA HIS A 132 26.00 -4.70 24.61
C HIS A 132 26.94 -3.97 23.65
N ALA A 133 27.91 -3.22 24.19
CA ALA A 133 28.87 -2.48 23.40
C ALA A 133 29.71 -3.36 22.46
N SER A 134 29.94 -4.62 22.84
CA SER A 134 30.72 -5.61 22.10
C SER A 134 29.96 -6.32 20.98
N ASP A 135 28.62 -6.23 20.94
CA ASP A 135 27.79 -7.07 20.04
C ASP A 135 28.09 -6.86 18.56
N PHE A 136 28.45 -5.63 18.19
CA PHE A 136 28.76 -5.23 16.81
C PHE A 136 30.20 -4.72 16.64
N GLU A 137 31.08 -5.05 17.59
CA GLU A 137 32.46 -4.61 17.57
C GLU A 137 33.19 -5.08 16.30
N GLY A 138 33.88 -4.16 15.62
CA GLY A 138 34.67 -4.46 14.42
C GLY A 138 33.88 -4.72 13.14
N LEU A 139 32.54 -4.64 13.15
CA LEU A 139 31.68 -4.82 11.98
C LEU A 139 31.66 -3.60 11.04
N MET A 140 32.84 -3.14 10.65
CA MET A 140 33.01 -1.91 9.85
C MET A 140 32.46 -2.02 8.43
N LYS A 141 32.23 -3.23 7.91
CA LYS A 141 31.64 -3.44 6.58
C LYS A 141 30.12 -3.58 6.59
N LEU A 142 29.50 -3.61 7.78
CA LEU A 142 28.06 -3.84 7.91
C LEU A 142 27.27 -2.71 7.25
N ARG A 143 26.32 -3.08 6.39
CA ARG A 143 25.44 -2.18 5.63
C ARG A 143 23.99 -2.31 6.05
N VAL A 144 23.56 -3.52 6.41
CA VAL A 144 22.18 -3.80 6.82
C VAL A 144 22.20 -4.50 8.17
N LEU A 145 21.51 -3.90 9.13
CA LEU A 145 21.24 -4.49 10.44
C LEU A 145 19.73 -4.53 10.66
N ASP A 146 19.18 -5.74 10.74
CA ASP A 146 17.77 -5.99 10.99
C ASP A 146 17.61 -6.77 12.29
N ILE A 147 17.11 -6.11 13.32
CA ILE A 147 16.86 -6.67 14.66
C ILE A 147 15.39 -6.43 15.07
N ARG A 148 14.48 -6.39 14.09
CA ARG A 148 13.04 -6.21 14.32
C ARG A 148 12.42 -7.37 15.10
N ASN A 149 11.25 -7.15 15.70
CA ASN A 149 10.49 -8.17 16.42
C ASN A 149 11.35 -8.92 17.46
N ASN A 150 11.96 -8.14 18.34
CA ASN A 150 12.75 -8.61 19.48
C ASN A 150 12.20 -7.94 20.75
N LEU A 151 12.94 -8.00 21.85
CA LEU A 151 12.53 -7.48 23.15
C LEU A 151 13.43 -6.33 23.63
N ILE A 152 14.09 -5.64 22.71
CA ILE A 152 15.09 -4.61 23.02
C ILE A 152 14.41 -3.40 23.64
N ALA A 153 14.84 -3.02 24.84
CA ALA A 153 14.29 -1.87 25.56
C ALA A 153 15.16 -0.61 25.47
N THR A 154 16.47 -0.76 25.25
CA THR A 154 17.43 0.36 25.24
C THR A 154 18.40 0.27 24.06
N LEU A 155 18.76 1.43 23.52
CA LEU A 155 19.77 1.56 22.47
C LEU A 155 21.03 2.24 23.04
N PRO A 156 22.04 1.47 23.49
CA PRO A 156 23.30 2.06 23.92
C PRO A 156 24.09 2.57 22.70
N PRO A 157 24.43 3.87 22.62
CA PRO A 157 25.18 4.42 21.48
C PRO A 157 26.52 3.72 21.23
N SER A 158 27.15 3.20 22.29
CA SER A 158 28.42 2.47 22.22
C SER A 158 28.35 1.20 21.37
N ALA A 159 27.21 0.50 21.34
CA ALA A 159 27.03 -0.70 20.52
C ALA A 159 27.12 -0.40 19.02
N PHE A 160 26.74 0.82 18.60
CA PHE A 160 26.71 1.21 17.19
C PHE A 160 27.99 1.93 16.73
N SER A 161 28.98 2.10 17.62
CA SER A 161 30.17 2.93 17.40
C SER A 161 31.06 2.47 16.23
N SER A 162 31.08 1.17 15.93
CA SER A 162 31.88 0.58 14.84
C SER A 162 31.18 0.59 13.47
N LEU A 163 29.87 0.91 13.43
CA LEU A 163 29.00 0.71 12.27
C LEU A 163 29.05 1.88 11.27
N CYS A 164 30.26 2.31 10.90
CA CYS A 164 30.50 3.49 10.06
C CYS A 164 29.94 3.39 8.63
N ASN A 165 29.66 2.18 8.15
CA ASN A 165 29.12 1.91 6.81
C ASN A 165 27.65 1.50 6.79
N LEU A 166 26.97 1.53 7.95
CA LEU A 166 25.58 1.12 8.03
C LEU A 166 24.70 2.03 7.19
N GLN A 167 23.86 1.42 6.35
CA GLN A 167 22.95 2.09 5.42
C GLN A 167 21.49 1.87 5.82
N SER A 168 21.16 0.72 6.39
CA SER A 168 19.82 0.37 6.85
C SER A 168 19.86 -0.21 8.25
N LEU A 169 19.07 0.40 9.15
CA LEU A 169 18.85 -0.05 10.52
C LEU A 169 17.35 -0.23 10.75
N ILE A 170 16.94 -1.45 11.04
CA ILE A 170 15.54 -1.83 11.29
C ILE A 170 15.40 -2.32 12.72
N LEU A 171 14.63 -1.59 13.51
CA LEU A 171 14.41 -1.79 14.95
C LEU A 171 12.92 -1.97 15.29
N ASP A 172 12.10 -2.24 14.28
CA ASP A 172 10.65 -2.30 14.40
C ASP A 172 10.20 -3.38 15.41
N GLY A 173 9.06 -3.21 16.07
CA GLY A 173 8.48 -4.25 16.92
C GLY A 173 9.36 -4.61 18.12
N ASN A 174 9.96 -3.61 18.77
CA ASN A 174 10.75 -3.78 19.99
C ASN A 174 10.06 -3.08 21.18
N ASN A 175 10.70 -3.06 22.35
CA ASN A 175 10.12 -2.54 23.59
C ASN A 175 10.71 -1.18 24.00
N MET A 176 11.16 -0.37 23.04
CA MET A 176 11.84 0.89 23.35
C MET A 176 10.85 1.97 23.79
N GLU A 177 10.99 2.46 25.01
CA GLU A 177 10.19 3.57 25.56
C GLU A 177 10.85 4.94 25.33
N SER A 178 12.18 4.97 25.23
CA SER A 178 12.96 6.18 24.98
C SER A 178 14.30 5.85 24.32
N VAL A 179 14.95 6.89 23.78
CA VAL A 179 16.32 6.84 23.28
C VAL A 179 17.17 7.87 24.02
N SER A 180 18.39 7.52 24.41
CA SER A 180 19.18 8.31 25.36
C SER A 180 20.11 9.33 24.69
N ALA A 181 20.75 8.99 23.58
CA ALA A 181 21.68 9.88 22.87
C ALA A 181 21.75 9.58 21.36
N PRO A 182 22.20 10.55 20.54
CA PRO A 182 22.33 10.37 19.09
C PRO A 182 23.26 9.19 18.73
N LEU A 183 22.87 8.41 17.71
CA LEU A 183 23.71 7.34 17.15
C LEU A 183 24.61 7.91 16.06
N LYS A 184 25.92 7.62 16.09
CA LYS A 184 26.86 8.10 15.06
C LYS A 184 26.87 7.18 13.84
N LEU A 185 25.91 7.35 12.93
CA LEU A 185 25.74 6.52 11.73
C LEU A 185 25.75 7.39 10.45
N PRO A 186 26.94 7.82 9.97
CA PRO A 186 27.05 8.87 8.94
C PRO A 186 26.56 8.44 7.54
N ARG A 187 26.47 7.15 7.26
CA ARG A 187 26.03 6.60 5.97
C ARG A 187 24.60 6.06 5.98
N LEU A 188 23.88 6.25 7.09
CA LEU A 188 22.53 5.73 7.27
C LEU A 188 21.57 6.42 6.29
N LYS A 189 20.84 5.61 5.53
CA LYS A 189 19.82 6.06 4.57
C LYS A 189 18.41 5.66 4.99
N TYR A 190 18.30 4.54 5.70
CA TYR A 190 17.03 3.98 6.15
C TYR A 190 17.11 3.70 7.65
N LEU A 191 16.22 4.33 8.41
CA LEU A 191 16.01 4.06 9.83
C LEU A 191 14.54 3.77 10.06
N SER A 192 14.23 2.64 10.68
CA SER A 192 12.88 2.35 11.16
C SER A 192 12.91 1.91 12.62
N MET A 193 12.07 2.54 13.43
CA MET A 193 11.81 2.22 14.83
C MET A 193 10.28 2.12 15.04
N ALA A 194 9.57 1.59 14.04
CA ALA A 194 8.12 1.45 14.08
C ALA A 194 7.68 0.45 15.16
N ASP A 195 6.42 0.52 15.58
CA ASP A 195 5.81 -0.44 16.52
C ASP A 195 6.68 -0.63 17.79
N ASN A 196 7.11 0.49 18.38
CA ASN A 196 7.80 0.57 19.65
C ASN A 196 6.93 1.34 20.66
N LYS A 197 7.50 1.83 21.76
CA LYS A 197 6.79 2.57 22.81
C LYS A 197 7.33 3.99 22.98
N LEU A 198 7.91 4.56 21.93
CA LEU A 198 8.59 5.85 21.98
C LEU A 198 7.58 6.97 22.17
N ASN A 199 7.78 7.81 23.20
CA ASN A 199 6.92 8.96 23.48
C ASN A 199 7.50 10.30 22.99
N SER A 200 8.82 10.36 22.81
CA SER A 200 9.57 11.56 22.44
C SER A 200 11.01 11.21 22.04
N PHE A 201 11.70 12.17 21.44
CA PHE A 201 13.12 12.08 21.12
C PHE A 201 13.88 13.23 21.80
N PRO A 202 15.11 13.00 22.29
CA PRO A 202 16.00 14.07 22.72
C PRO A 202 16.32 15.04 21.57
N THR A 203 16.61 16.30 21.92
CA THR A 203 17.07 17.30 20.96
C THR A 203 18.30 16.80 20.20
N SER A 204 18.34 17.05 18.89
CA SER A 204 19.44 16.69 18.00
C SER A 204 19.73 15.19 17.88
N PHE A 205 18.81 14.30 18.31
CA PHE A 205 18.95 12.85 18.08
C PHE A 205 19.19 12.50 16.61
N PHE A 206 18.48 13.18 15.70
CA PHE A 206 18.57 12.94 14.25
C PHE A 206 19.66 13.77 13.54
N ALA A 207 20.31 14.72 14.22
CA ALA A 207 21.21 15.69 13.59
C ALA A 207 22.44 15.06 12.91
N SER A 208 22.84 13.86 13.33
CA SER A 208 23.99 13.16 12.76
C SER A 208 23.68 12.35 11.49
N PHE A 209 22.40 12.11 11.18
CA PHE A 209 21.98 11.28 10.05
C PHE A 209 21.86 12.11 8.75
N GLN A 210 22.97 12.70 8.31
CA GLN A 210 23.02 13.64 7.19
C GLN A 210 22.60 13.04 5.83
N ASN A 211 22.57 11.71 5.72
CA ASN A 211 22.19 10.98 4.50
C ASN A 211 20.85 10.24 4.63
N LEU A 212 20.11 10.47 5.72
CA LEU A 212 18.86 9.76 5.99
C LEU A 212 17.80 10.15 4.95
N GLN A 213 17.26 9.16 4.26
CA GLN A 213 16.24 9.34 3.22
C GLN A 213 14.87 8.85 3.69
N PHE A 214 14.84 7.79 4.50
CA PHE A 214 13.62 7.21 5.04
C PHE A 214 13.69 7.13 6.57
N LEU A 215 12.63 7.62 7.22
CA LEU A 215 12.44 7.51 8.67
C LEU A 215 11.06 6.94 9.00
N GLY A 216 11.05 5.72 9.54
CA GLY A 216 9.87 5.03 10.03
C GLY A 216 9.71 5.14 11.54
N LEU A 217 8.63 5.78 11.99
CA LEU A 217 8.30 5.97 13.43
C LEU A 217 6.82 5.63 13.72
N SER A 218 6.15 4.95 12.81
CA SER A 218 4.74 4.58 12.93
C SER A 218 4.50 3.66 14.14
N GLY A 219 3.30 3.66 14.72
CA GLY A 219 2.95 2.73 15.80
C GLY A 219 3.71 3.00 17.10
N ASN A 220 3.94 4.26 17.43
CA ASN A 220 4.57 4.69 18.69
C ASN A 220 3.60 5.56 19.50
N PHE A 221 4.08 6.19 20.57
CA PHE A 221 3.30 7.08 21.42
C PHE A 221 3.74 8.55 21.28
N LEU A 222 4.21 8.95 20.10
CA LEU A 222 4.72 10.29 19.87
C LEU A 222 3.59 11.32 19.96
N THR A 223 3.81 12.36 20.76
CA THR A 223 2.87 13.48 20.91
C THR A 223 3.23 14.70 20.06
N LYS A 224 4.45 14.72 19.51
CA LYS A 224 4.98 15.77 18.62
C LYS A 224 5.87 15.15 17.54
N VAL A 225 5.95 15.82 16.39
CA VAL A 225 6.96 15.50 15.36
C VAL A 225 8.36 15.75 15.96
N PRO A 226 9.33 14.84 15.75
CA PRO A 226 10.69 15.05 16.26
C PRO A 226 11.37 16.28 15.67
N LEU A 227 12.23 16.92 16.46
CA LEU A 227 13.01 18.08 16.04
C LEU A 227 14.30 17.65 15.30
N ASP A 228 14.94 18.59 14.62
CA ASP A 228 16.24 18.43 13.95
C ASP A 228 16.29 17.30 12.91
N LEU A 229 15.16 17.05 12.23
CA LEU A 229 15.11 16.10 11.12
C LEU A 229 16.03 16.57 9.97
N PRO A 230 16.78 15.65 9.33
CA PRO A 230 17.78 16.01 8.33
C PRO A 230 17.14 16.42 6.98
N LYS A 231 17.73 17.40 6.29
CA LYS A 231 17.26 17.90 4.98
C LYS A 231 17.26 16.84 3.87
N SER A 232 18.01 15.74 4.04
CA SER A 232 18.07 14.63 3.09
C SER A 232 16.81 13.76 3.06
N LEU A 233 15.91 13.96 4.04
CA LEU A 233 14.74 13.11 4.23
C LEU A 233 13.77 13.25 3.05
N LEU A 234 13.38 12.10 2.49
CA LEU A 234 12.42 11.97 1.39
C LEU A 234 11.06 11.49 1.90
N SER A 235 11.07 10.58 2.88
CA SER A 235 9.85 9.94 3.39
C SER A 235 9.87 9.91 4.92
N LEU A 236 8.81 10.44 5.53
CA LEU A 236 8.59 10.46 6.97
C LEU A 236 7.28 9.77 7.32
N LYS A 237 7.37 8.69 8.10
CA LYS A 237 6.25 7.89 8.54
C LYS A 237 5.99 8.06 10.03
N LEU A 238 4.84 8.64 10.37
CA LEU A 238 4.38 8.95 11.73
C LEU A 238 2.95 8.46 11.97
N GLU A 239 2.45 7.51 11.19
CA GLU A 239 1.12 6.95 11.35
C GLU A 239 0.95 6.27 12.72
N LYS A 240 -0.28 6.14 13.22
CA LYS A 240 -0.57 5.41 14.47
C LYS A 240 0.24 5.95 15.65
N ASN A 241 0.21 7.27 15.85
CA ASN A 241 0.82 7.97 16.97
C ASN A 241 -0.25 8.80 17.73
N GLN A 242 0.17 9.70 18.61
CA GLN A 242 -0.71 10.53 19.43
C GLN A 242 -0.54 12.03 19.12
N LEU A 243 -0.21 12.36 17.87
CA LEU A 243 -0.02 13.74 17.44
C LEU A 243 -1.35 14.48 17.45
N LYS A 244 -1.39 15.63 18.13
CA LYS A 244 -2.58 16.51 18.18
C LYS A 244 -2.50 17.68 17.23
N THR A 245 -1.30 18.18 17.00
CA THR A 245 -1.02 19.28 16.07
C THR A 245 0.32 19.04 15.39
N VAL A 246 0.45 19.56 14.17
CA VAL A 246 1.72 19.62 13.46
C VAL A 246 2.03 21.09 13.17
N ARG A 247 3.16 21.57 13.68
CA ARG A 247 3.65 22.93 13.42
C ARG A 247 4.60 22.91 12.23
N LEU A 248 4.14 23.42 11.10
CA LEU A 248 4.86 23.30 9.85
C LEU A 248 6.12 24.18 9.75
N GLN A 249 6.23 25.22 10.59
CA GLN A 249 7.44 26.02 10.70
C GLN A 249 8.67 25.18 11.09
N ASP A 250 8.48 24.12 11.89
CA ASP A 250 9.54 23.24 12.39
C ASP A 250 10.04 22.28 11.30
N MET A 251 9.36 22.25 10.14
CA MET A 251 9.64 21.36 9.01
C MET A 251 10.01 22.11 7.72
N LYS A 252 10.07 23.45 7.75
CA LYS A 252 10.31 24.28 6.56
C LYS A 252 11.65 23.96 5.86
N HIS A 253 12.65 23.49 6.61
CA HIS A 253 13.97 23.13 6.09
C HIS A 253 14.02 21.78 5.36
N LEU A 254 12.97 20.96 5.44
CA LEU A 254 12.89 19.63 4.83
C LEU A 254 12.52 19.72 3.35
N GLU A 255 13.33 20.43 2.57
CA GLU A 255 13.05 20.76 1.17
C GLU A 255 12.92 19.53 0.25
N ASN A 256 13.52 18.38 0.62
CA ASN A 256 13.45 17.15 -0.18
C ASN A 256 12.30 16.21 0.21
N LEU A 257 11.52 16.53 1.25
CA LEU A 257 10.46 15.66 1.73
C LEU A 257 9.36 15.55 0.66
N SER A 258 9.17 14.35 0.14
CA SER A 258 8.17 14.03 -0.88
C SER A 258 6.96 13.31 -0.29
N GLU A 259 7.16 12.51 0.75
CA GLU A 259 6.09 11.70 1.35
C GLU A 259 5.99 11.96 2.85
N PHE A 260 4.77 12.28 3.31
CA PHE A 260 4.51 12.50 4.72
C PHE A 260 3.25 11.77 5.17
N PHE A 261 3.45 10.76 6.01
CA PHE A 261 2.38 9.91 6.52
C PHE A 261 2.06 10.22 7.98
N LEU A 262 0.83 10.63 8.23
CA LEU A 262 0.30 11.12 9.51
C LEU A 262 -1.05 10.46 9.86
N SER A 263 -1.44 9.41 9.13
CA SER A 263 -2.71 8.72 9.33
C SER A 263 -2.84 8.11 10.72
N GLU A 264 -4.06 7.93 11.23
CA GLU A 264 -4.31 7.32 12.55
C GLU A 264 -3.60 8.09 13.70
N ASN A 265 -3.78 9.40 13.74
CA ASN A 265 -3.33 10.27 14.83
C ASN A 265 -4.54 10.97 15.48
N GLN A 266 -4.31 12.02 16.26
CA GLN A 266 -5.34 12.81 16.93
C GLN A 266 -5.34 14.26 16.41
N LEU A 267 -4.96 14.47 15.14
CA LEU A 267 -4.76 15.81 14.58
C LEU A 267 -6.09 16.55 14.48
N THR A 268 -6.20 17.69 15.15
CA THR A 268 -7.38 18.58 15.04
C THR A 268 -7.18 19.69 14.03
N SER A 269 -5.92 20.10 13.79
CA SER A 269 -5.53 21.07 12.79
C SER A 269 -4.12 20.78 12.27
N ILE A 270 -3.84 21.33 11.08
CA ILE A 270 -2.50 21.40 10.50
C ILE A 270 -2.22 22.87 10.25
N ASP A 271 -1.45 23.47 11.14
CA ASP A 271 -1.23 24.93 11.13
C ASP A 271 -0.08 25.27 10.17
N GLY A 272 -0.44 25.87 9.03
CA GLY A 272 0.45 26.10 7.90
C GLY A 272 1.06 27.50 7.80
N ALA A 273 2.24 27.66 8.39
CA ALA A 273 3.33 28.19 7.58
C ALA A 273 3.64 27.16 6.47
N GLN A 274 3.84 27.63 5.24
CA GLN A 274 4.01 26.85 4.00
C GLN A 274 4.67 25.46 4.19
N LEU A 275 3.95 24.38 3.83
CA LEU A 275 4.45 23.00 3.82
C LEU A 275 5.73 22.86 2.96
N PRO A 276 6.53 21.79 3.13
CA PRO A 276 7.65 21.49 2.26
C PRO A 276 7.22 21.53 0.77
N PRO A 277 7.92 22.29 -0.09
CA PRO A 277 7.44 22.62 -1.43
C PRO A 277 7.42 21.42 -2.39
N ASN A 278 8.18 20.36 -2.10
CA ASN A 278 8.33 19.17 -2.94
C ASN A 278 7.45 17.99 -2.49
N LEU A 279 6.55 18.21 -1.53
CA LEU A 279 5.65 17.17 -1.06
C LEU A 279 4.70 16.72 -2.19
N THR A 280 4.72 15.43 -2.49
CA THR A 280 3.86 14.80 -3.51
C THR A 280 2.75 13.95 -2.88
N THR A 281 2.97 13.42 -1.68
CA THR A 281 2.00 12.58 -0.96
C THR A 281 1.83 13.06 0.47
N LEU A 282 0.57 13.33 0.86
CA LEU A 282 0.19 13.69 2.22
C LEU A 282 -0.99 12.82 2.67
N GLU A 283 -0.77 12.04 3.73
CA GLU A 283 -1.69 11.03 4.22
C GLU A 283 -2.16 11.38 5.63
N LEU A 284 -3.39 11.84 5.75
CA LEU A 284 -4.01 12.37 6.97
C LEU A 284 -5.25 11.59 7.39
N SER A 285 -5.46 10.41 6.82
CA SER A 285 -6.63 9.59 7.10
C SER A 285 -6.78 9.30 8.60
N LYS A 286 -8.02 9.11 9.08
CA LYS A 286 -8.31 8.69 10.46
C LYS A 286 -7.70 9.64 11.51
N ASN A 287 -8.00 10.93 11.36
CA ASN A 287 -7.63 11.99 12.31
C ASN A 287 -8.91 12.70 12.81
N GLN A 288 -8.78 13.89 13.39
CA GLN A 288 -9.90 14.68 13.95
C GLN A 288 -10.00 16.05 13.26
N LEU A 289 -9.62 16.13 11.98
CA LEU A 289 -9.61 17.38 11.22
C LEU A 289 -11.05 17.83 10.95
N HIS A 290 -11.37 19.07 11.33
CA HIS A 290 -12.69 19.66 11.08
C HIS A 290 -12.74 20.46 9.77
N THR A 291 -11.57 20.82 9.24
CA THR A 291 -11.39 21.61 8.02
C THR A 291 -10.25 21.04 7.19
N MET A 292 -10.26 21.33 5.89
CA MET A 292 -9.12 21.01 5.02
C MET A 292 -7.83 21.72 5.48
N PRO A 293 -6.65 21.11 5.28
CA PRO A 293 -5.38 21.80 5.49
C PRO A 293 -5.23 22.95 4.48
N LEU A 294 -4.85 24.14 4.97
CA LEU A 294 -4.64 25.31 4.10
C LEU A 294 -3.20 25.38 3.60
N ARG A 295 -3.01 25.99 2.42
CA ARG A 295 -1.68 26.28 1.82
C ARG A 295 -0.86 25.02 1.53
N LEU A 296 -1.52 24.01 0.98
CA LEU A 296 -0.88 22.81 0.45
C LEU A 296 0.06 23.15 -0.73
N PRO A 297 1.15 22.39 -0.93
CA PRO A 297 2.12 22.66 -1.98
C PRO A 297 1.59 22.23 -3.36
N GLY A 298 1.86 23.03 -4.40
CA GLY A 298 1.32 22.79 -5.75
C GLY A 298 1.80 21.50 -6.44
N ARG A 299 2.88 20.87 -5.93
CA ARG A 299 3.42 19.58 -6.39
C ARG A 299 2.66 18.37 -5.84
N LEU A 300 1.71 18.58 -4.94
CA LEU A 300 0.97 17.51 -4.28
C LEU A 300 0.15 16.72 -5.31
N GLN A 301 0.37 15.41 -5.36
CA GLN A 301 -0.29 14.48 -6.28
C GLN A 301 -1.35 13.63 -5.57
N LYS A 302 -1.11 13.26 -4.31
CA LYS A 302 -2.04 12.51 -3.47
C LYS A 302 -2.31 13.25 -2.16
N LEU A 303 -3.59 13.47 -1.89
CA LEU A 303 -4.08 13.96 -0.60
C LEU A 303 -5.16 13.01 -0.08
N ASP A 304 -4.86 12.36 1.05
CA ASP A 304 -5.85 11.55 1.77
C ASP A 304 -6.25 12.25 3.07
N CYS A 305 -7.49 12.70 3.15
CA CYS A 305 -8.12 13.27 4.33
C CYS A 305 -9.34 12.44 4.76
N SER A 306 -9.40 11.17 4.36
CA SER A 306 -10.52 10.27 4.69
C SER A 306 -10.67 10.06 6.19
N ASN A 307 -11.85 9.64 6.65
CA ASN A 307 -12.09 9.29 8.05
C ASN A 307 -11.72 10.45 9.01
N ASN A 308 -12.19 11.65 8.70
CA ASN A 308 -12.01 12.86 9.51
C ASN A 308 -13.38 13.46 9.86
N LEU A 309 -13.42 14.72 10.31
CA LEU A 309 -14.62 15.45 10.70
C LEU A 309 -14.87 16.66 9.79
N ILE A 310 -14.38 16.62 8.55
CA ILE A 310 -14.43 17.75 7.61
C ILE A 310 -15.87 17.99 7.18
N GLN A 311 -16.36 19.22 7.33
CA GLN A 311 -17.75 19.58 7.00
C GLN A 311 -17.90 20.41 5.72
N ARG A 312 -16.86 21.17 5.38
CA ARG A 312 -16.88 22.18 4.32
C ARG A 312 -15.63 22.07 3.47
N VAL A 313 -15.83 22.20 2.16
CA VAL A 313 -14.77 22.21 1.16
C VAL A 313 -14.96 23.43 0.26
N THR A 314 -13.89 24.22 0.08
CA THR A 314 -13.89 25.51 -0.61
C THR A 314 -12.81 25.58 -1.69
N ALA A 315 -12.93 26.52 -2.63
CA ALA A 315 -11.91 26.73 -3.67
C ALA A 315 -10.54 27.14 -3.11
N GLN A 316 -10.54 27.76 -1.93
CA GLN A 316 -9.31 28.17 -1.24
C GLN A 316 -8.49 26.98 -0.74
N ASP A 317 -9.14 25.86 -0.44
CA ASP A 317 -8.48 24.65 0.09
C ASP A 317 -7.56 24.00 -0.96
N PHE A 318 -7.89 24.13 -2.25
CA PHE A 318 -7.15 23.54 -3.37
C PHE A 318 -6.41 24.56 -4.24
N GLN A 319 -6.23 25.79 -3.74
CA GLN A 319 -5.53 26.83 -4.48
C GLN A 319 -4.10 26.38 -4.85
N GLY A 320 -3.78 26.37 -6.14
CA GLY A 320 -2.46 26.04 -6.67
C GLY A 320 -2.17 24.55 -6.84
N LEU A 321 -3.11 23.65 -6.53
CA LEU A 321 -2.91 22.19 -6.59
C LEU A 321 -3.11 21.59 -7.98
N GLN A 322 -2.28 22.02 -8.94
CA GLN A 322 -2.42 21.63 -10.35
C GLN A 322 -2.01 20.19 -10.64
N ASP A 323 -1.07 19.64 -9.85
CA ASP A 323 -0.54 18.28 -10.01
C ASP A 323 -1.36 17.22 -9.25
N LEU A 324 -2.45 17.62 -8.56
CA LEU A 324 -3.26 16.72 -7.74
C LEU A 324 -4.01 15.71 -8.61
N LYS A 325 -3.77 14.42 -8.37
CA LYS A 325 -4.35 13.28 -9.10
C LYS A 325 -5.36 12.51 -8.27
N HIS A 326 -5.09 12.35 -6.98
CA HIS A 326 -5.90 11.53 -6.08
C HIS A 326 -6.31 12.35 -4.86
N LEU A 327 -7.62 12.48 -4.67
CA LEU A 327 -8.22 13.15 -3.53
C LEU A 327 -9.20 12.20 -2.82
N PHE A 328 -8.89 11.88 -1.58
CA PHE A 328 -9.72 11.04 -0.72
C PHE A 328 -10.31 11.87 0.41
N LEU A 329 -11.63 11.97 0.43
CA LEU A 329 -12.44 12.69 1.42
C LEU A 329 -13.58 11.82 1.94
N ASP A 330 -13.50 10.51 1.73
CA ASP A 330 -14.49 9.56 2.21
C ASP A 330 -14.59 9.53 3.73
N ASN A 331 -15.75 9.10 4.24
CA ASN A 331 -16.03 8.97 5.68
C ASN A 331 -15.74 10.28 6.44
N ASN A 332 -16.33 11.38 5.97
CA ASN A 332 -16.29 12.70 6.62
C ASN A 332 -17.72 13.19 6.89
N ALA A 333 -17.88 14.48 7.20
CA ALA A 333 -19.18 15.11 7.41
C ALA A 333 -19.46 16.19 6.35
N VAL A 334 -18.92 16.02 5.13
CA VAL A 334 -18.98 17.06 4.09
C VAL A 334 -20.42 17.23 3.64
N SER A 335 -21.00 18.38 3.98
CA SER A 335 -22.35 18.79 3.58
C SER A 335 -22.33 20.00 2.65
N MET A 336 -21.28 20.83 2.73
CA MET A 336 -21.09 21.97 1.83
C MET A 336 -19.82 21.80 1.03
N PHE A 337 -19.99 21.68 -0.28
CA PHE A 337 -18.91 21.65 -1.26
C PHE A 337 -19.10 22.82 -2.22
N GLU A 338 -18.18 23.79 -2.19
CA GLU A 338 -18.27 25.00 -3.00
C GLU A 338 -18.20 24.67 -4.50
N ALA A 339 -19.05 25.32 -5.30
CA ALA A 339 -19.01 25.18 -6.75
C ALA A 339 -17.66 25.65 -7.30
N GLY A 340 -17.05 24.86 -8.18
CA GLY A 340 -15.71 25.15 -8.69
C GLY A 340 -14.58 24.99 -7.66
N ALA A 341 -14.79 24.39 -6.48
CA ALA A 341 -13.70 24.19 -5.52
C ALA A 341 -12.49 23.46 -6.12
N LEU A 342 -12.76 22.49 -7.00
CA LEU A 342 -11.74 21.70 -7.69
C LEU A 342 -11.26 22.33 -9.00
N GLN A 343 -11.61 23.58 -9.34
CA GLN A 343 -11.35 24.17 -10.67
C GLN A 343 -9.86 24.20 -11.06
N GLN A 344 -8.94 24.26 -10.08
CA GLN A 344 -7.50 24.31 -10.31
C GLN A 344 -6.81 22.93 -10.37
N CYS A 345 -7.50 21.84 -10.02
CA CYS A 345 -6.93 20.49 -9.90
C CYS A 345 -6.80 19.76 -11.24
N ALA A 346 -6.12 20.35 -12.23
CA ALA A 346 -6.13 19.93 -13.65
C ALA A 346 -5.85 18.43 -13.92
N GLN A 347 -5.15 17.73 -13.03
CA GLN A 347 -4.77 16.33 -13.19
C GLN A 347 -5.63 15.33 -12.38
N LEU A 348 -6.73 15.78 -11.78
CA LEU A 348 -7.53 14.97 -10.88
C LEU A 348 -8.15 13.78 -11.61
N SER A 349 -7.69 12.56 -11.29
CA SER A 349 -8.14 11.32 -11.91
C SER A 349 -9.07 10.51 -11.01
N ASN A 350 -8.89 10.60 -9.70
CA ASN A 350 -9.66 9.86 -8.70
C ASN A 350 -10.17 10.78 -7.60
N LEU A 351 -11.49 10.81 -7.42
CA LEU A 351 -12.18 11.53 -6.37
C LEU A 351 -13.07 10.58 -5.56
N ALA A 352 -12.72 10.40 -4.28
CA ALA A 352 -13.49 9.61 -3.33
C ALA A 352 -14.18 10.53 -2.32
N LEU A 353 -15.51 10.47 -2.29
CA LEU A 353 -16.40 11.25 -1.43
C LEU A 353 -17.45 10.35 -0.79
N GLU A 354 -17.22 9.03 -0.72
CA GLU A 354 -18.20 8.12 -0.11
C GLU A 354 -18.41 8.41 1.39
N GLN A 355 -19.61 8.09 1.91
CA GLN A 355 -19.98 8.25 3.31
C GLN A 355 -19.79 9.69 3.80
N ASN A 356 -20.49 10.62 3.14
CA ASN A 356 -20.56 12.04 3.49
C ASN A 356 -22.03 12.49 3.57
N LEU A 357 -22.29 13.80 3.62
CA LEU A 357 -23.63 14.39 3.77
C LEU A 357 -24.02 15.22 2.52
N LEU A 358 -23.55 14.81 1.34
CA LEU A 358 -23.80 15.54 0.10
C LEU A 358 -25.23 15.31 -0.38
N ILE A 359 -25.95 16.39 -0.69
CA ILE A 359 -27.31 16.34 -1.27
C ILE A 359 -27.32 16.40 -2.81
N SER A 360 -26.18 16.71 -3.42
CA SER A 360 -26.00 16.80 -4.87
C SER A 360 -24.55 16.49 -5.27
N ILE A 361 -24.32 16.16 -6.54
CA ILE A 361 -22.98 15.88 -7.06
C ILE A 361 -22.15 17.18 -7.10
N PRO A 362 -21.00 17.26 -6.40
CA PRO A 362 -20.29 18.51 -6.17
C PRO A 362 -19.35 18.92 -7.32
N LEU A 363 -19.81 18.78 -8.57
CA LEU A 363 -19.00 19.00 -9.78
C LEU A 363 -19.54 20.12 -10.69
N ARG A 364 -20.46 20.94 -10.17
CA ARG A 364 -20.94 22.13 -10.88
C ARG A 364 -19.77 23.12 -11.05
N GLN A 365 -19.62 23.66 -12.27
CA GLN A 365 -18.59 24.65 -12.64
C GLN A 365 -17.14 24.15 -12.52
N VAL A 366 -16.90 22.84 -12.55
CA VAL A 366 -15.53 22.31 -12.68
C VAL A 366 -14.99 22.65 -14.08
N ASN A 367 -13.73 23.09 -14.16
CA ASN A 367 -13.10 23.52 -15.42
C ASN A 367 -13.13 22.41 -16.48
N LEU A 368 -13.18 22.79 -17.76
CA LEU A 368 -13.06 21.87 -18.90
C LEU A 368 -11.74 21.06 -18.86
N ARG A 369 -10.67 21.57 -18.22
CA ARG A 369 -9.38 20.87 -18.09
C ARG A 369 -9.35 19.80 -17.00
N THR A 370 -10.07 19.99 -15.88
CA THR A 370 -10.16 19.03 -14.77
C THR A 370 -11.07 17.85 -15.09
N THR A 371 -12.11 18.11 -15.88
CA THR A 371 -13.10 17.11 -16.28
C THR A 371 -12.62 16.20 -17.42
N ASP A 372 -11.50 16.58 -18.07
CA ASP A 372 -10.76 15.78 -19.05
C ASP A 372 -9.82 14.74 -18.43
N THR A 373 -9.73 14.64 -17.10
CA THR A 373 -8.84 13.67 -16.43
C THR A 373 -9.56 12.77 -15.44
N LEU A 374 -10.71 13.20 -14.90
CA LEU A 374 -11.46 12.43 -13.91
C LEU A 374 -11.97 11.10 -14.47
N ALA A 375 -11.38 10.00 -14.02
CA ALA A 375 -11.69 8.65 -14.44
C ALA A 375 -12.59 7.92 -13.44
N ARG A 376 -12.47 8.24 -12.15
CA ARG A 376 -13.23 7.62 -11.06
C ARG A 376 -13.84 8.66 -10.14
N LEU A 377 -15.15 8.51 -9.91
CA LEU A 377 -15.93 9.29 -8.95
C LEU A 377 -16.71 8.34 -8.04
N ASP A 378 -16.39 8.37 -6.75
CA ASP A 378 -17.10 7.61 -5.73
C ASP A 378 -17.93 8.54 -4.82
N LEU A 379 -19.24 8.35 -4.81
CA LEU A 379 -20.23 9.13 -4.07
C LEU A 379 -21.15 8.23 -3.26
N LYS A 380 -20.75 6.98 -3.01
CA LYS A 380 -21.56 6.00 -2.26
C LYS A 380 -21.94 6.55 -0.88
N GLY A 381 -23.16 6.29 -0.40
CA GLY A 381 -23.52 6.60 0.99
C GLY A 381 -23.60 8.10 1.27
N ASN A 382 -24.19 8.86 0.36
CA ASN A 382 -24.53 10.27 0.55
C ASN A 382 -26.07 10.42 0.54
N ASP A 383 -26.56 11.66 0.53
CA ASP A 383 -27.98 11.99 0.46
C ASP A 383 -28.37 12.59 -0.91
N ILE A 384 -27.71 12.16 -1.99
CA ILE A 384 -27.92 12.71 -3.34
C ILE A 384 -29.31 12.31 -3.84
N GLU A 385 -30.14 13.29 -4.19
CA GLU A 385 -31.51 13.07 -4.71
C GLU A 385 -31.54 13.09 -6.24
N ASP A 386 -30.84 14.04 -6.86
CA ASP A 386 -30.88 14.28 -8.30
C ASP A 386 -29.51 14.16 -8.95
N VAL A 387 -29.50 13.53 -10.12
CA VAL A 387 -28.34 13.44 -11.01
C VAL A 387 -28.61 14.34 -12.22
N GLY A 388 -28.20 15.61 -12.12
CA GLY A 388 -28.47 16.62 -13.14
C GLY A 388 -27.44 16.67 -14.27
N GLU A 389 -27.85 17.31 -15.37
CA GLU A 389 -27.01 17.55 -16.54
C GLU A 389 -25.81 18.44 -16.21
N GLN A 390 -26.00 19.49 -15.42
CA GLN A 390 -24.95 20.50 -15.18
C GLN A 390 -23.79 19.95 -14.36
N GLU A 391 -24.02 18.92 -13.56
CA GLU A 391 -23.04 18.28 -12.70
C GLU A 391 -22.14 17.29 -13.47
N LEU A 392 -22.64 16.70 -14.56
CA LEU A 392 -21.97 15.61 -15.27
C LEU A 392 -21.57 15.93 -16.72
N LYS A 393 -22.10 17.02 -17.30
CA LYS A 393 -21.92 17.37 -18.73
C LYS A 393 -20.47 17.38 -19.22
N ASP A 394 -19.54 17.70 -18.32
CA ASP A 394 -18.13 17.90 -18.66
C ASP A 394 -17.28 16.63 -18.42
N LEU A 395 -17.78 15.60 -17.73
CA LEU A 395 -17.03 14.42 -17.28
C LEU A 395 -16.81 13.35 -18.36
N LYS A 396 -16.17 13.73 -19.47
CA LYS A 396 -16.05 12.89 -20.67
C LYS A 396 -15.16 11.66 -20.48
N GLN A 397 -14.24 11.71 -19.53
CA GLN A 397 -13.31 10.61 -19.24
C GLN A 397 -13.79 9.63 -18.18
N LEU A 398 -14.92 9.90 -17.53
CA LEU A 398 -15.38 9.12 -16.40
C LEU A 398 -15.63 7.67 -16.81
N GLN A 399 -14.92 6.74 -16.18
CA GLN A 399 -15.03 5.30 -16.42
C GLN A 399 -15.83 4.61 -15.32
N VAL A 400 -15.69 5.10 -14.08
CA VAL A 400 -16.34 4.52 -12.91
C VAL A 400 -17.14 5.59 -12.17
N LEU A 401 -18.43 5.35 -12.01
CA LEU A 401 -19.34 6.17 -11.21
C LEU A 401 -20.04 5.31 -10.18
N ASN A 402 -19.80 5.59 -8.90
CA ASN A 402 -20.44 4.89 -7.80
C ASN A 402 -21.43 5.82 -7.08
N LEU A 403 -22.73 5.51 -7.20
CA LEU A 403 -23.84 6.25 -6.62
C LEU A 403 -24.64 5.39 -5.62
N ARG A 404 -24.06 4.28 -5.14
CA ARG A 404 -24.76 3.37 -4.22
C ARG A 404 -25.24 4.07 -2.95
N ASN A 405 -26.34 3.61 -2.38
CA ASN A 405 -26.87 4.07 -1.10
C ASN A 405 -27.05 5.60 -1.05
N ASN A 406 -27.73 6.16 -2.04
CA ASN A 406 -28.15 7.56 -2.08
C ASN A 406 -29.69 7.67 -2.04
N LYS A 407 -30.26 8.83 -2.37
CA LYS A 407 -31.71 9.09 -2.41
C LYS A 407 -32.24 9.23 -3.85
N ILE A 408 -31.51 8.70 -4.83
CA ILE A 408 -31.84 8.86 -6.24
C ILE A 408 -33.07 8.04 -6.61
N SER A 409 -34.09 8.69 -7.16
CA SER A 409 -35.32 8.00 -7.59
C SER A 409 -35.43 7.84 -9.11
N ALA A 410 -34.75 8.67 -9.89
CA ALA A 410 -34.79 8.62 -11.35
C ALA A 410 -33.41 8.93 -11.95
N LEU A 411 -33.18 8.46 -13.18
CA LEU A 411 -31.97 8.75 -13.94
C LEU A 411 -32.37 9.06 -15.39
N ASP A 412 -32.16 10.32 -15.81
CA ASP A 412 -32.46 10.74 -17.18
C ASP A 412 -31.42 10.15 -18.15
N ARG A 413 -31.90 9.61 -19.28
CA ARG A 413 -31.08 9.11 -20.37
C ARG A 413 -30.10 10.17 -20.89
N LYS A 414 -30.48 11.45 -20.93
CA LYS A 414 -29.62 12.54 -21.43
C LYS A 414 -28.31 12.62 -20.67
N VAL A 415 -28.32 12.34 -19.36
CA VAL A 415 -27.10 12.33 -18.53
C VAL A 415 -26.04 11.37 -19.08
N LEU A 416 -26.46 10.23 -19.65
CA LEU A 416 -25.55 9.21 -20.17
C LEU A 416 -24.85 9.60 -21.47
N GLU A 417 -25.42 10.57 -22.22
CA GLU A 417 -24.83 11.12 -23.43
C GLU A 417 -23.55 11.91 -23.10
N TYR A 418 -23.49 12.50 -21.91
CA TYR A 418 -22.32 13.26 -21.45
C TYR A 418 -21.17 12.40 -20.91
N LEU A 419 -21.40 11.10 -20.66
CA LEU A 419 -20.42 10.20 -20.02
C LEU A 419 -19.88 9.12 -20.96
N PRO A 420 -19.37 9.42 -22.18
CA PRO A 420 -19.14 8.44 -23.25
C PRO A 420 -18.22 7.27 -22.87
N ARG A 421 -17.31 7.43 -21.90
CA ARG A 421 -16.36 6.39 -21.47
C ARG A 421 -16.80 5.58 -20.25
N LEU A 422 -18.04 5.75 -19.77
CA LEU A 422 -18.55 5.06 -18.59
C LEU A 422 -18.61 3.55 -18.80
N ARG A 423 -17.82 2.82 -18.00
CA ARG A 423 -17.72 1.35 -18.02
C ARG A 423 -18.46 0.72 -16.85
N HIS A 424 -18.35 1.30 -15.65
CA HIS A 424 -18.95 0.76 -14.44
C HIS A 424 -19.85 1.80 -13.78
N LEU A 425 -21.10 1.40 -13.50
CA LEU A 425 -22.11 2.23 -12.86
C LEU A 425 -22.76 1.46 -11.70
N TYR A 426 -22.60 1.96 -10.48
CA TYR A 426 -23.13 1.31 -9.28
C TYR A 426 -24.32 2.10 -8.71
N LEU A 427 -25.49 1.46 -8.62
CA LEU A 427 -26.78 2.10 -8.33
C LEU A 427 -27.58 1.44 -7.19
N ASP A 428 -27.02 0.42 -6.53
CA ASP A 428 -27.65 -0.28 -5.41
C ASP A 428 -28.10 0.66 -4.28
N GLY A 429 -29.14 0.28 -3.55
CA GLY A 429 -29.56 1.01 -2.34
C GLY A 429 -30.18 2.39 -2.56
N ASN A 430 -30.68 2.68 -3.77
CA ASN A 430 -31.39 3.91 -4.11
C ASN A 430 -32.91 3.66 -4.27
N PRO A 431 -33.79 4.63 -3.95
CA PRO A 431 -35.24 4.49 -4.03
C PRO A 431 -35.78 4.63 -5.47
N TRP A 432 -35.36 3.74 -6.39
CA TRP A 432 -35.70 3.84 -7.80
C TRP A 432 -37.21 3.78 -8.06
N ASN A 433 -37.71 4.80 -8.75
CA ASN A 433 -39.03 4.87 -9.34
C ASN A 433 -38.99 4.34 -10.77
N CYS A 434 -39.36 3.09 -10.93
CA CYS A 434 -39.26 2.32 -12.15
C CYS A 434 -40.40 2.61 -13.12
N THR A 435 -40.42 3.85 -13.61
CA THR A 435 -41.30 4.30 -14.69
C THR A 435 -40.76 3.85 -16.06
N CYS A 436 -41.59 4.01 -17.09
CA CYS A 436 -41.17 3.71 -18.46
C CYS A 436 -40.04 4.62 -18.98
N ASP A 437 -39.82 5.80 -18.38
CA ASP A 437 -38.68 6.65 -18.71
C ASP A 437 -37.36 6.02 -18.26
N LEU A 438 -37.32 5.41 -17.08
CA LEU A 438 -36.14 4.70 -16.57
C LEU A 438 -35.76 3.50 -17.46
N LEU A 439 -36.74 2.86 -18.12
CA LEU A 439 -36.46 1.81 -19.10
C LEU A 439 -35.81 2.34 -20.38
N ARG A 440 -36.08 3.59 -20.78
CA ARG A 440 -35.33 4.21 -21.90
C ARG A 440 -33.87 4.42 -21.51
N THR A 441 -33.61 4.81 -20.26
CA THR A 441 -32.25 4.91 -19.69
C THR A 441 -31.56 3.56 -19.68
N ARG A 442 -32.24 2.48 -19.27
CA ARG A 442 -31.73 1.11 -19.38
C ARG A 442 -31.30 0.76 -20.80
N ARG A 443 -32.15 0.99 -21.81
CA ARG A 443 -31.82 0.66 -23.21
C ARG A 443 -30.52 1.35 -23.65
N ALA A 444 -30.32 2.60 -23.24
CA ALA A 444 -29.08 3.34 -23.51
C ALA A 444 -27.86 2.73 -22.79
N LEU A 445 -27.99 2.34 -21.52
CA LEU A 445 -26.92 1.70 -20.75
C LEU A 445 -26.49 0.35 -21.37
N VAL A 446 -27.46 -0.48 -21.76
CA VAL A 446 -27.20 -1.78 -22.38
C VAL A 446 -26.55 -1.61 -23.75
N ALA A 447 -27.06 -0.69 -24.59
CA ALA A 447 -26.49 -0.44 -25.91
C ALA A 447 -25.03 0.04 -25.84
N LYS A 448 -24.65 0.72 -24.75
CA LYS A 448 -23.29 1.19 -24.49
C LYS A 448 -22.36 0.11 -23.92
N GLY A 449 -22.91 -1.02 -23.45
CA GLY A 449 -22.14 -2.06 -22.77
C GLY A 449 -21.62 -1.65 -21.39
N THR A 450 -22.29 -0.70 -20.72
CA THR A 450 -21.94 -0.31 -19.35
C THR A 450 -22.32 -1.44 -18.38
N ASP A 451 -21.38 -1.88 -17.54
CA ASP A 451 -21.64 -2.80 -16.43
C ASP A 451 -22.37 -2.04 -15.32
N VAL A 452 -23.65 -2.36 -15.15
CA VAL A 452 -24.52 -1.74 -14.16
C VAL A 452 -24.79 -2.72 -13.03
N ARG A 453 -24.50 -2.31 -11.80
CA ARG A 453 -24.81 -3.07 -10.60
C ARG A 453 -25.93 -2.41 -9.81
N GLY A 454 -26.98 -3.18 -9.52
CA GLY A 454 -28.12 -2.75 -8.72
C GLY A 454 -29.35 -2.31 -9.51
N GLY A 455 -30.09 -1.34 -8.94
CA GLY A 455 -31.33 -0.85 -9.54
C GLY A 455 -32.58 -1.62 -9.13
N GLN A 456 -32.76 -1.88 -7.84
CA GLN A 456 -34.03 -2.44 -7.34
C GLN A 456 -35.10 -1.35 -7.25
N CYS A 457 -36.29 -1.66 -7.77
CA CYS A 457 -37.43 -0.75 -7.76
C CYS A 457 -38.03 -0.63 -6.36
N VAL A 458 -38.32 0.59 -5.95
CA VAL A 458 -39.12 0.89 -4.75
C VAL A 458 -40.54 1.28 -5.14
N THR A 459 -40.67 2.06 -6.22
CA THR A 459 -41.96 2.42 -6.82
C THR A 459 -41.95 2.08 -8.32
N PRO A 460 -43.13 1.89 -8.95
CA PRO A 460 -44.44 1.76 -8.33
C PRO A 460 -44.59 0.41 -7.59
N ALA A 461 -45.62 0.25 -6.75
CA ALA A 461 -45.74 -0.86 -5.80
C ALA A 461 -45.75 -2.25 -6.48
N GLU A 462 -46.26 -2.32 -7.71
CA GLU A 462 -46.38 -3.55 -8.52
C GLU A 462 -45.03 -4.12 -8.95
N SER A 463 -44.01 -3.26 -8.99
CA SER A 463 -42.64 -3.58 -9.42
C SER A 463 -41.66 -3.59 -8.25
N ARG A 464 -42.13 -3.42 -7.01
CA ARG A 464 -41.26 -3.30 -5.84
C ARG A 464 -40.38 -4.55 -5.66
N GLY A 465 -39.08 -4.36 -5.46
CA GLY A 465 -38.07 -5.41 -5.29
C GLY A 465 -37.53 -6.00 -6.60
N GLU A 466 -38.17 -5.76 -7.73
CA GLU A 466 -37.68 -6.16 -9.05
C GLU A 466 -36.48 -5.29 -9.46
N SER A 467 -35.55 -5.84 -10.24
CA SER A 467 -34.48 -5.04 -10.84
C SER A 467 -34.96 -4.43 -12.16
N TRP A 468 -34.90 -3.10 -12.32
CA TRP A 468 -35.25 -2.48 -13.59
C TRP A 468 -34.27 -2.80 -14.73
N MET A 469 -33.06 -3.26 -14.40
CA MET A 469 -32.05 -3.70 -15.38
C MET A 469 -32.34 -5.09 -15.97
N SER A 470 -32.93 -6.02 -15.20
CA SER A 470 -33.11 -7.43 -15.62
C SER A 470 -34.56 -7.91 -15.67
N SER A 471 -35.50 -7.26 -14.98
CA SER A 471 -36.90 -7.72 -14.89
C SER A 471 -37.61 -7.68 -16.25
N LYS A 472 -38.17 -8.82 -16.65
CA LYS A 472 -39.00 -8.96 -17.85
C LYS A 472 -40.41 -8.39 -17.66
N LYS A 473 -40.91 -8.42 -16.42
CA LYS A 473 -42.26 -7.93 -16.05
C LYS A 473 -42.38 -6.43 -16.27
N ILE A 474 -41.38 -5.66 -15.82
CA ILE A 474 -41.33 -4.20 -15.99
C ILE A 474 -41.24 -3.83 -17.48
N LEU A 475 -40.46 -4.57 -18.25
CA LEU A 475 -40.32 -4.35 -19.70
C LEU A 475 -41.66 -4.48 -20.43
N GLN A 476 -42.39 -5.57 -20.19
CA GLN A 476 -43.67 -5.84 -20.88
C GLN A 476 -44.70 -4.75 -20.59
N GLN A 477 -44.85 -4.33 -19.32
CA GLN A 477 -45.79 -3.27 -18.95
C GLN A 477 -45.57 -1.93 -19.67
N CYS A 478 -44.32 -1.61 -19.99
CA CYS A 478 -43.99 -0.39 -20.69
C CYS A 478 -43.95 -0.55 -22.21
N GLU A 479 -43.66 -1.73 -22.73
CA GLU A 479 -43.77 -2.01 -24.17
C GLU A 479 -45.22 -1.99 -24.64
N ASP A 480 -46.16 -2.47 -23.83
CA ASP A 480 -47.59 -2.37 -24.12
C ASP A 480 -48.07 -0.90 -24.15
N ASN A 481 -47.55 -0.06 -23.24
CA ASN A 481 -47.85 1.38 -23.17
C ASN A 481 -47.10 2.24 -24.22
N LEU A 482 -45.89 1.85 -24.63
CA LEU A 482 -45.18 2.48 -25.75
C LEU A 482 -45.86 2.14 -27.07
N SER A 483 -46.36 0.91 -27.23
CA SER A 483 -47.13 0.50 -28.41
C SER A 483 -48.50 1.20 -28.53
N SER A 484 -49.09 1.66 -27.42
CA SER A 484 -50.33 2.44 -27.43
C SER A 484 -50.09 3.93 -27.71
N MET A 485 -48.93 4.48 -27.33
CA MET A 485 -48.50 5.83 -27.72
C MET A 485 -47.97 5.91 -29.17
N GLU A 486 -47.28 4.87 -29.66
CA GLU A 486 -46.77 4.80 -31.04
C GLU A 486 -47.88 4.48 -32.07
N ARG A 487 -48.97 3.82 -31.65
CA ARG A 487 -50.19 3.68 -32.49
C ARG A 487 -50.86 5.01 -32.82
N GLY A 488 -50.51 6.10 -32.14
CA GLY A 488 -50.94 7.46 -32.50
C GLY A 488 -50.08 8.15 -33.57
N LYS A 489 -48.94 7.56 -33.98
CA LYS A 489 -47.98 8.22 -34.88
C LYS A 489 -47.39 7.39 -36.02
N GLU A 490 -47.69 6.11 -36.16
CA GLU A 490 -47.15 5.29 -37.26
C GLU A 490 -48.21 4.57 -38.11
N ASP A 491 -49.12 5.35 -38.70
CA ASP A 491 -49.60 5.06 -40.05
C ASP A 491 -48.54 5.57 -41.05
N ARG A 492 -47.41 4.86 -41.16
CA ARG A 492 -46.61 4.76 -42.41
C ARG A 492 -45.31 3.97 -42.21
N LYS A 493 -45.34 2.83 -42.91
CA LYS A 493 -44.24 2.10 -43.58
C LYS A 493 -43.68 0.86 -42.88
N GLN A 494 -43.60 -0.16 -43.73
CA GLN A 494 -43.40 -1.58 -43.51
C GLN A 494 -41.92 -2.02 -43.57
N MET A 495 -41.72 -3.24 -43.06
CA MET A 495 -40.71 -4.30 -43.34
C MET A 495 -39.31 -4.14 -42.71
N LYS A 496 -38.83 -4.98 -41.77
CA LYS A 496 -38.57 -6.47 -41.66
C LYS A 496 -37.08 -6.83 -41.96
N PRO A 497 -36.51 -7.95 -41.42
CA PRO A 497 -35.57 -7.93 -40.28
C PRO A 497 -34.29 -8.79 -40.48
N ASN A 498 -33.55 -9.00 -39.36
CA ASN A 498 -32.46 -9.95 -39.05
C ASN A 498 -31.09 -9.26 -38.87
N GLU A 499 -30.25 -9.59 -37.88
CA GLU A 499 -29.90 -10.92 -37.38
C GLU A 499 -29.29 -10.86 -35.97
N ALA A 500 -29.37 -11.98 -35.23
CA ALA A 500 -29.00 -12.13 -33.82
C ALA A 500 -27.63 -12.81 -33.63
N SER A 501 -26.97 -12.54 -32.50
CA SER A 501 -26.12 -13.45 -31.70
C SER A 501 -25.19 -12.62 -30.79
N SER A 502 -24.77 -13.02 -29.60
CA SER A 502 -25.14 -14.07 -28.66
C SER A 502 -24.42 -13.72 -27.34
N VAL A 503 -25.15 -13.84 -26.23
CA VAL A 503 -24.69 -13.56 -24.87
C VAL A 503 -23.77 -14.67 -24.37
N GLY A 504 -22.62 -14.30 -23.80
CA GLY A 504 -21.83 -15.15 -22.91
C GLY A 504 -21.95 -14.61 -21.48
N VAL A 505 -22.68 -15.34 -20.64
CA VAL A 505 -22.77 -15.13 -19.19
C VAL A 505 -21.55 -15.79 -18.56
N ASN A 506 -20.84 -15.09 -17.67
CA ASN A 506 -20.06 -15.73 -16.62
C ASN A 506 -20.20 -14.94 -15.31
N THR A 507 -20.54 -15.70 -14.29
CA THR A 507 -20.81 -15.34 -12.90
C THR A 507 -19.54 -15.35 -12.05
N ASP A 508 -19.56 -14.47 -11.05
CA ASP A 508 -18.88 -14.50 -9.75
C ASP A 508 -17.34 -14.54 -9.69
N ASP A 509 -16.75 -13.47 -9.10
CA ASP A 509 -16.06 -13.57 -7.81
C ASP A 509 -15.72 -12.18 -7.25
N ASP A 510 -16.07 -11.98 -5.98
CA ASP A 510 -15.74 -10.82 -5.14
C ASP A 510 -14.29 -10.89 -4.66
N TYR A 511 -13.44 -9.91 -5.00
CA TYR A 511 -12.34 -9.47 -4.15
C TYR A 511 -11.77 -8.11 -4.61
N TYR A 512 -11.44 -7.26 -3.65
CA TYR A 512 -10.95 -5.89 -3.82
C TYR A 512 -9.55 -5.86 -4.47
N ASP A 513 -9.34 -4.95 -5.43
CA ASP A 513 -8.00 -4.49 -5.79
C ASP A 513 -8.00 -2.97 -5.97
N TYR A 514 -7.33 -2.29 -5.02
CA TYR A 514 -6.95 -0.89 -5.08
C TYR A 514 -5.54 -0.81 -5.64
N GLU A 515 -5.35 -0.94 -6.94
CA GLU A 515 -4.12 -0.53 -7.64
C GLU A 515 -4.30 -0.75 -9.13
N LEU A 516 -4.47 0.32 -9.90
CA LEU A 516 -4.09 0.35 -11.32
C LEU A 516 -3.70 1.79 -11.66
N ASP A 517 -2.43 1.92 -12.06
CA ASP A 517 -1.70 3.12 -12.47
C ASP A 517 -2.40 4.01 -13.51
#